data_AF-A0A812Y944-F1
#
_entry.id   AF-A0A812Y944-F1
#
_cell.length_a   1.000
_cell.length_b   1.000
_cell.length_c   1.000
_cell.angle_alpha   90.00
_cell.angle_beta   90.00
_cell.angle_gamma   90.00
#
_symmetry.space_group_name_H-M   'P 1'
#
loop_
_entity.id
_entity.type
_entity.pdbx_description
1 polymer ?
#
loop_
_entity_poly.entity_id
_entity_poly.type
_entity_poly.pdbx_seq_one_letter_code
_entity_poly.pdbx_strand_id
1 'polypeptide(L)'
;LEQMACFDCRAAECTVEADRILVEQQVQNLFRSVLGEREVVALPTTSTGTEESVAYAQSDDEALDAFNSYIRGPLRSAVMECVGDQLYVPYNMCLVASLPMIFYSATDILQCDATCMSNMGYSSFGNYVLPILLSWISTIVLVVPIFYAVFLRLLKRTFSVHSELLQLLLAALSGILTVSYGFLCAALLFGLLAVINKEGAMAFLPLLVILVFLLMQLRCLFGTD
;
A
#
# COMPACT_ATOMS: atom_id res chain seq x y z
N LEU A 1 -12.53 0.37 3.58
CA LEU A 1 -13.15 -0.37 2.44
C LEU A 1 -14.54 -0.89 2.75
N GLU A 2 -14.78 -1.49 3.92
CA GLU A 2 -16.14 -1.86 4.35
C GLU A 2 -17.10 -0.66 4.39
N GLN A 3 -16.62 0.50 4.86
CA GLN A 3 -17.39 1.75 4.81
C GLN A 3 -17.81 2.15 3.38
N MET A 4 -16.98 1.88 2.36
CA MET A 4 -17.34 2.15 0.96
C MET A 4 -18.35 1.13 0.43
N ALA A 5 -18.29 -0.12 0.90
CA ALA A 5 -19.21 -1.18 0.50
C ALA A 5 -20.64 -0.94 1.00
N CYS A 6 -20.77 -0.34 2.19
CA CYS A 6 -22.05 0.03 2.80
C CYS A 6 -22.35 1.53 2.69
N PHE A 7 -21.60 2.27 1.86
CA PHE A 7 -21.72 3.72 1.79
C PHE A 7 -23.12 4.12 1.36
N ASP A 8 -23.73 5.05 2.08
CA ASP A 8 -24.96 5.71 1.68
C ASP A 8 -24.85 7.20 1.96
N CYS A 9 -24.95 8.00 0.90
CA CYS A 9 -24.94 9.45 0.98
C CYS A 9 -26.01 9.99 1.94
N ARG A 10 -27.18 9.35 1.98
CA ARG A 10 -28.30 9.75 2.85
C ARG A 10 -28.01 9.49 4.33
N ALA A 11 -27.15 8.52 4.63
CA ALA A 11 -26.74 8.16 5.99
C ALA A 11 -25.39 8.77 6.39
N ALA A 12 -24.73 9.53 5.51
CA ALA A 12 -23.44 10.13 5.79
C ALA A 12 -23.56 11.23 6.85
N GLU A 13 -22.62 11.27 7.80
CA GLU A 13 -22.52 12.35 8.78
C GLU A 13 -21.91 13.60 8.14
N CYS A 14 -22.61 14.72 8.22
CA CYS A 14 -22.11 16.02 7.75
C CYS A 14 -21.49 16.78 8.92
N THR A 15 -20.38 17.51 8.68
CA THR A 15 -19.78 18.38 9.71
C THR A 15 -20.77 19.47 10.16
N VAL A 16 -21.61 19.94 9.23
CA VAL A 16 -22.75 20.81 9.50
C VAL A 16 -23.98 20.17 8.87
N GLU A 17 -24.96 19.81 9.69
CA GLU A 17 -26.12 19.05 9.22
C GLU A 17 -27.00 19.82 8.23
N ALA A 18 -26.99 21.15 8.31
CA ALA A 18 -27.69 22.02 7.35
C ALA A 18 -27.12 21.90 5.92
N ASP A 19 -25.85 21.49 5.77
CA ASP A 19 -25.20 21.36 4.46
C ASP A 19 -25.59 20.06 3.75
N ARG A 20 -26.24 19.11 4.44
CA ARG A 20 -26.71 17.85 3.85
C ARG A 20 -27.53 18.09 2.58
N ILE A 21 -28.47 19.02 2.64
CA ILE A 21 -29.35 19.36 1.51
C ILE A 21 -28.55 19.89 0.33
N LEU A 22 -27.53 20.72 0.58
CA LEU A 22 -26.66 21.27 -0.46
C LEU A 22 -25.80 20.18 -1.11
N VAL A 23 -25.27 19.25 -0.30
CA VAL A 23 -24.49 18.11 -0.79
C VAL A 23 -25.36 17.18 -1.64
N GLU A 24 -26.56 16.83 -1.18
CA GLU A 24 -27.49 15.98 -1.93
C GLU A 24 -27.89 16.65 -3.26
N GLN A 25 -28.21 17.95 -3.26
CA GLN A 25 -28.50 18.70 -4.48
C GLN A 25 -27.31 18.74 -5.45
N GLN A 26 -26.09 18.87 -4.94
CA GLN A 26 -24.89 18.85 -5.76
C GLN A 26 -24.69 17.48 -6.43
N VAL A 27 -24.85 16.39 -5.66
CA VAL A 27 -24.76 15.02 -6.16
C VAL A 27 -25.84 14.74 -7.20
N GLN A 28 -27.08 15.14 -6.92
CA GLN A 28 -28.20 15.04 -7.85
C GLN A 28 -27.88 15.75 -9.16
N ASN A 29 -27.44 17.02 -9.11
CA ASN A 29 -27.10 17.77 -10.32
C ASN A 29 -25.98 17.11 -11.15
N LEU A 30 -24.98 16.52 -10.51
CA LEU A 30 -23.87 15.82 -11.17
C LEU A 30 -24.29 14.49 -11.82
N PHE A 31 -25.18 13.73 -11.20
CA PHE A 31 -25.60 12.42 -11.70
C PHE A 31 -26.85 12.48 -12.58
N ARG A 32 -27.66 13.53 -12.47
CA ARG A 32 -28.82 13.78 -13.34
C ARG A 32 -28.38 14.01 -14.79
N SER A 33 -27.22 14.65 -15.03
CA SER A 33 -26.66 14.76 -16.40
C SER A 33 -26.22 13.43 -16.99
N VAL A 34 -25.72 12.51 -16.15
CA VAL A 34 -25.27 11.17 -16.55
C VAL A 34 -26.48 10.25 -16.86
N LEU A 35 -27.58 10.40 -16.11
CA LEU A 35 -28.83 9.68 -16.36
C LEU A 35 -29.56 10.23 -17.59
N GLY A 36 -29.58 11.56 -17.77
CA GLY A 36 -30.20 12.22 -18.91
C GLY A 36 -29.58 11.82 -20.25
N GLU A 37 -28.25 11.64 -20.34
CA GLU A 37 -27.59 11.11 -21.55
C GLU A 37 -28.01 9.67 -21.89
N ARG A 38 -28.41 8.88 -20.88
CA ARG A 38 -28.85 7.49 -21.05
C ARG A 38 -30.32 7.39 -21.50
N GLU A 39 -31.16 8.34 -21.09
CA GLU A 39 -32.58 8.41 -21.45
C GLU A 39 -32.83 9.00 -22.85
N VAL A 40 -31.95 9.85 -23.39
CA VAL A 40 -32.13 10.48 -24.72
C VAL A 40 -32.15 9.44 -25.87
N VAL A 41 -31.71 8.20 -25.63
CA VAL A 41 -31.79 7.10 -26.62
C VAL A 41 -33.18 6.46 -26.70
N ALA A 42 -34.12 6.78 -25.80
CA ALA A 42 -35.41 6.08 -25.67
C ALA A 42 -36.68 6.96 -25.87
N LEU A 43 -36.77 7.71 -26.98
CA LEU A 43 -38.02 8.21 -27.65
C LEU A 43 -39.06 9.05 -26.82
N PRO A 44 -40.08 9.71 -27.43
CA PRO A 44 -40.48 11.07 -27.08
C PRO A 44 -41.84 11.19 -26.37
N THR A 45 -41.86 12.12 -25.40
CA THR A 45 -42.93 13.04 -24.96
C THR A 45 -44.41 12.65 -25.14
N THR A 46 -45.14 12.60 -24.02
CA THR A 46 -46.43 13.31 -23.87
C THR A 46 -46.68 13.69 -22.40
N SER A 47 -47.27 14.87 -22.21
CA SER A 47 -47.41 15.71 -21.00
C SER A 47 -48.35 15.22 -19.89
N THR A 48 -48.05 15.53 -18.61
CA THR A 48 -48.91 16.31 -17.69
C THR A 48 -48.12 16.85 -16.47
N GLY A 49 -48.32 18.12 -16.10
CA GLY A 49 -47.51 18.86 -15.11
C GLY A 49 -47.59 18.43 -13.63
N THR A 50 -48.25 17.30 -13.33
CA THR A 50 -48.19 16.65 -12.00
C THR A 50 -47.21 15.47 -12.01
N GLU A 51 -46.99 14.87 -13.19
CA GLU A 51 -46.01 13.82 -13.41
C GLU A 51 -44.59 14.38 -13.45
N GLU A 52 -44.40 15.64 -13.88
CA GLU A 52 -43.07 16.28 -13.90
C GLU A 52 -42.45 16.40 -12.51
N SER A 53 -43.22 16.77 -11.48
CA SER A 53 -42.68 16.88 -10.10
C SER A 53 -42.37 15.51 -9.48
N VAL A 54 -43.17 14.49 -9.81
CA VAL A 54 -42.94 13.12 -9.35
C VAL A 54 -41.76 12.51 -10.09
N ALA A 55 -41.66 12.72 -11.41
CA ALA A 55 -40.54 12.29 -12.24
C ALA A 55 -39.23 12.98 -11.83
N TYR A 56 -39.25 14.27 -11.49
CA TYR A 56 -38.09 14.97 -10.95
C TYR A 56 -37.65 14.37 -9.60
N ALA A 57 -38.57 14.17 -8.66
CA ALA A 57 -38.25 13.56 -7.36
C ALA A 57 -37.74 12.11 -7.51
N GLN A 58 -38.29 11.36 -8.46
CA GLN A 58 -37.88 10.00 -8.76
C GLN A 58 -36.50 9.97 -9.45
N SER A 59 -36.19 10.95 -10.31
CA SER A 59 -34.87 11.16 -10.91
C SER A 59 -33.81 11.57 -9.88
N ASP A 60 -34.23 12.24 -8.81
CA ASP A 60 -33.35 12.73 -7.74
C ASP A 60 -32.94 11.61 -6.81
N ASP A 61 -33.88 10.72 -6.47
CA ASP A 61 -33.57 9.49 -5.75
C ASP A 61 -32.73 8.53 -6.60
N GLU A 62 -32.99 8.43 -7.90
CA GLU A 62 -32.21 7.61 -8.82
C GLU A 62 -30.78 8.15 -9.02
N ALA A 63 -30.60 9.47 -9.03
CA ALA A 63 -29.28 10.10 -9.08
C ALA A 63 -28.45 9.83 -7.82
N LEU A 64 -29.08 9.87 -6.64
CA LEU A 64 -28.43 9.51 -5.37
C LEU A 64 -28.07 8.01 -5.32
N ASP A 65 -28.94 7.14 -5.82
CA ASP A 65 -28.68 5.70 -5.90
C ASP A 65 -27.57 5.36 -6.91
N ALA A 66 -27.49 6.10 -8.02
CA ALA A 66 -26.41 6.00 -9.00
C ALA A 66 -25.05 6.41 -8.40
N PHE A 67 -25.02 7.48 -7.61
CA PHE A 67 -23.82 7.90 -6.86
C PHE A 67 -23.39 6.86 -5.82
N ASN A 68 -24.34 6.37 -5.01
CA ASN A 68 -24.08 5.32 -4.03
C ASN A 68 -23.52 4.06 -4.72
N SER A 69 -24.08 3.67 -5.86
CA SER A 69 -23.60 2.54 -6.66
C SER A 69 -22.20 2.76 -7.24
N TYR A 70 -21.91 3.98 -7.69
CA TYR A 70 -20.58 4.38 -8.16
C TYR A 70 -19.52 4.27 -7.06
N ILE A 71 -19.84 4.72 -5.84
CA ILE A 71 -18.94 4.62 -4.69
C ILE A 71 -18.72 3.16 -4.28
N ARG A 72 -19.79 2.38 -4.18
CA ARG A 72 -19.75 0.96 -3.75
C ARG A 72 -19.01 0.06 -4.74
N GLY A 73 -19.06 0.39 -6.04
CA GLY A 73 -18.47 -0.40 -7.12
C GLY A 73 -17.22 0.26 -7.71
N PRO A 74 -17.34 1.06 -8.78
CA PRO A 74 -16.20 1.63 -9.54
C PRO A 74 -15.12 2.29 -8.67
N LEU A 75 -15.51 3.19 -7.76
CA LEU A 75 -14.55 3.91 -6.92
C LEU A 75 -13.87 2.96 -5.94
N ARG A 76 -14.63 2.07 -5.29
CA ARG A 76 -14.09 1.04 -4.41
C ARG A 76 -13.10 0.13 -5.14
N SER A 77 -13.44 -0.33 -6.35
CA SER A 77 -12.57 -1.17 -7.16
C SER A 77 -11.27 -0.45 -7.55
N ALA A 78 -11.36 0.81 -7.99
CA ALA A 78 -10.19 1.61 -8.32
C ALA A 78 -9.29 1.86 -7.08
N VAL A 79 -9.89 2.11 -5.91
CA VAL A 79 -9.14 2.24 -4.66
C VAL A 79 -8.48 0.92 -4.27
N MET A 80 -9.17 -0.22 -4.41
CA MET A 80 -8.59 -1.54 -4.17
C MET A 80 -7.40 -1.85 -5.09
N GLU A 81 -7.48 -1.45 -6.35
CA GLU A 81 -6.41 -1.67 -7.32
C GLU A 81 -5.20 -0.78 -7.06
N CYS A 82 -5.43 0.49 -6.75
CA CYS A 82 -4.36 1.47 -6.53
C CYS A 82 -3.71 1.39 -5.14
N VAL A 83 -4.52 1.17 -4.09
CA VAL A 83 -4.08 1.24 -2.69
C VAL A 83 -3.92 -0.16 -2.08
N GLY A 84 -4.63 -1.16 -2.61
CA GLY A 84 -4.71 -2.51 -2.04
C GLY A 84 -5.82 -2.65 -1.01
N ASP A 85 -6.04 -3.88 -0.54
CA ASP A 85 -6.83 -4.12 0.68
C ASP A 85 -6.05 -3.54 1.88
N GLN A 86 -6.74 -3.19 2.96
CA GLN A 86 -6.18 -2.60 4.19
C GLN A 86 -5.00 -3.42 4.77
N LEU A 87 -4.84 -4.65 4.31
CA LEU A 87 -3.89 -5.67 4.75
C LEU A 87 -3.10 -6.32 3.60
N TYR A 88 -3.39 -5.95 2.34
CA TYR A 88 -2.69 -6.43 1.15
C TYR A 88 -2.19 -5.23 0.36
N VAL A 89 -1.04 -4.71 0.79
CA VAL A 89 -0.39 -3.56 0.15
C VAL A 89 0.37 -4.06 -1.07
N PRO A 90 0.17 -3.45 -2.26
CA PRO A 90 0.90 -3.85 -3.46
C PRO A 90 2.39 -3.53 -3.32
N TYR A 91 3.24 -4.31 -4.01
CA TYR A 91 4.70 -4.17 -3.94
C TYR A 91 5.19 -2.74 -4.18
N ASN A 92 4.58 -2.04 -5.14
CA ASN A 92 4.93 -0.66 -5.49
C ASN A 92 4.70 0.31 -4.32
N MET A 93 3.62 0.13 -3.55
CA MET A 93 3.36 0.96 -2.36
C MET A 93 4.37 0.67 -1.25
N CYS A 94 4.80 -0.59 -1.08
CA CYS A 94 5.88 -0.92 -0.16
C CYS A 94 7.23 -0.28 -0.56
N LEU A 95 7.50 -0.14 -1.87
CA LEU A 95 8.68 0.59 -2.36
C LEU A 95 8.56 2.10 -2.15
N VAL A 96 7.38 2.69 -2.33
CA VAL A 96 7.18 4.11 -2.02
C VAL A 96 7.37 4.37 -0.53
N ALA A 97 6.89 3.48 0.33
CA ALA A 97 7.09 3.55 1.77
C ALA A 97 8.57 3.43 2.18
N SER A 98 9.43 2.87 1.32
CA SER A 98 10.87 2.74 1.58
C SER A 98 11.71 3.95 1.14
N LEU A 99 11.11 4.99 0.55
CA LEU A 99 11.80 6.24 0.18
C LEU A 99 12.67 6.84 1.30
N PRO A 100 12.23 6.91 2.57
CA PRO A 100 13.09 7.40 3.65
C PRO A 100 14.38 6.59 3.80
N MET A 101 14.31 5.26 3.65
CA MET A 101 15.48 4.38 3.69
C MET A 101 16.38 4.55 2.46
N ILE A 102 15.79 4.85 1.30
CA ILE A 102 16.55 5.15 0.07
C ILE A 102 17.41 6.39 0.29
N PHE A 103 16.83 7.47 0.83
CA PHE A 103 17.60 8.69 1.14
C PHE A 103 18.64 8.47 2.24
N TYR A 104 18.31 7.68 3.26
CA TYR A 104 19.26 7.31 4.31
C TYR A 104 20.47 6.55 3.75
N SER A 105 20.27 5.61 2.81
CA SER A 105 21.37 4.82 2.25
C SER A 105 22.45 5.65 1.56
N ALA A 106 22.06 6.77 0.92
CA ALA A 106 23.01 7.70 0.33
C ALA A 106 23.91 8.35 1.41
N THR A 107 23.34 8.67 2.56
CA THR A 107 24.12 9.24 3.67
C THR A 107 25.07 8.21 4.28
N ASP A 108 24.65 6.94 4.39
CA ASP A 108 25.48 5.85 4.90
C ASP A 108 26.72 5.60 4.02
N ILE A 109 26.55 5.61 2.70
CA ILE A 109 27.65 5.46 1.73
C ILE A 109 28.63 6.65 1.81
N LEU A 110 28.11 7.87 1.96
CA LEU A 110 28.92 9.09 1.88
C LEU A 110 29.59 9.48 3.20
N GLN A 111 29.19 8.89 4.33
CA GLN A 111 29.74 9.20 5.65
C GLN A 111 31.14 8.61 5.89
N CYS A 112 31.54 7.59 5.13
CA CYS A 112 32.81 6.90 5.35
C CYS A 112 33.98 7.63 4.68
N ASP A 113 34.94 8.08 5.48
CA ASP A 113 36.19 8.71 5.03
C ASP A 113 37.29 7.67 4.73
N ALA A 114 38.48 8.15 4.33
CA ALA A 114 39.62 7.27 4.02
C ALA A 114 40.03 6.36 5.20
N THR A 115 39.95 6.89 6.42
CA THR A 115 40.28 6.19 7.67
C THR A 115 39.26 5.09 7.98
N CYS A 116 37.97 5.38 7.81
CA CYS A 116 36.88 4.43 7.91
C CYS A 116 37.04 3.28 6.90
N MET A 117 37.33 3.60 5.64
CA MET A 117 37.54 2.59 4.60
C MET A 117 38.72 1.66 4.91
N SER A 118 39.85 2.21 5.37
CA SER A 118 41.02 1.39 5.73
C SER A 118 40.74 0.49 6.93
N ASN A 119 40.01 0.98 7.94
CA ASN A 119 39.61 0.18 9.11
C ASN A 119 38.68 -0.97 8.74
N MET A 120 37.83 -0.77 7.73
CA MET A 120 36.99 -1.83 7.18
C MET A 120 37.74 -2.77 6.22
N GLY A 121 39.02 -2.53 5.93
CA GLY A 121 39.84 -3.37 5.06
C GLY A 121 39.60 -3.15 3.57
N TYR A 122 39.07 -2.00 3.16
CA TYR A 122 38.93 -1.63 1.76
C TYR A 122 40.13 -0.83 1.27
N SER A 123 40.67 -1.20 0.12
CA SER A 123 41.87 -0.58 -0.48
C SER A 123 41.58 0.65 -1.33
N SER A 124 40.34 0.82 -1.79
CA SER A 124 39.93 1.94 -2.64
C SER A 124 38.45 2.26 -2.43
N PHE A 125 38.08 3.51 -2.76
CA PHE A 125 36.68 3.97 -2.69
C PHE A 125 35.76 3.15 -3.60
N GLY A 126 36.21 2.76 -4.80
CA GLY A 126 35.42 1.92 -5.71
C GLY A 126 35.11 0.53 -5.12
N ASN A 127 36.09 -0.07 -4.44
CA ASN A 127 35.92 -1.36 -3.78
C ASN A 127 35.01 -1.26 -2.55
N TYR A 128 34.86 -0.08 -1.95
CA TYR A 128 33.95 0.16 -0.83
C TYR A 128 32.51 0.44 -1.31
N VAL A 129 32.34 1.34 -2.29
CA VAL A 129 31.01 1.80 -2.73
C VAL A 129 30.21 0.69 -3.40
N LEU A 130 30.83 -0.09 -4.29
CA LEU A 130 30.13 -1.11 -5.07
C LEU A 130 29.39 -2.16 -4.22
N PRO A 131 30.03 -2.87 -3.25
CA PRO A 131 29.33 -3.88 -2.44
C PRO A 131 28.24 -3.27 -1.55
N ILE A 132 28.46 -2.05 -1.05
CA ILE A 132 27.51 -1.36 -0.15
C ILE A 132 26.29 -0.91 -0.94
N LEU A 133 26.49 -0.35 -2.14
CA LEU A 133 25.42 0.02 -3.04
C LEU A 133 24.60 -1.19 -3.46
N LEU A 134 25.24 -2.31 -3.80
CA LEU A 134 24.56 -3.58 -4.11
C LEU A 134 23.77 -4.13 -2.90
N SER A 135 24.34 -4.02 -1.70
CA SER A 135 23.67 -4.43 -0.46
C SER A 135 22.42 -3.60 -0.21
N TRP A 136 22.53 -2.26 -0.30
CA TRP A 136 21.40 -1.34 -0.14
C TRP A 136 20.31 -1.58 -1.18
N ILE A 137 20.65 -1.71 -2.47
CA ILE A 137 19.67 -2.02 -3.52
C ILE A 137 18.95 -3.34 -3.22
N SER A 138 19.70 -4.38 -2.84
CA SER A 138 19.11 -5.69 -2.51
C SER A 138 18.18 -5.59 -1.29
N THR A 139 18.56 -4.85 -0.26
CA THR A 139 17.72 -4.60 0.92
C THR A 139 16.45 -3.82 0.58
N ILE A 140 16.56 -2.76 -0.23
CA ILE A 140 15.43 -1.91 -0.63
C ILE A 140 14.44 -2.69 -1.50
N VAL A 141 14.94 -3.51 -2.43
CA VAL A 141 14.09 -4.21 -3.41
C VAL A 141 13.51 -5.51 -2.83
N LEU A 142 14.26 -6.24 -2.00
CA LEU A 142 13.81 -7.52 -1.45
C LEU A 142 13.37 -7.42 0.01
N VAL A 143 14.25 -6.98 0.90
CA VAL A 143 14.02 -7.10 2.35
C VAL A 143 12.92 -6.15 2.84
N VAL A 144 12.94 -4.89 2.42
CA VAL A 144 12.00 -3.88 2.92
C VAL A 144 10.55 -4.19 2.51
N PRO A 145 10.24 -4.56 1.25
CA PRO A 145 8.88 -4.93 0.88
C PRO A 145 8.37 -6.18 1.61
N ILE A 146 9.23 -7.19 1.81
CA ILE A 146 8.91 -8.39 2.58
C ILE A 146 8.60 -8.02 4.03
N PHE A 147 9.42 -7.16 4.65
CA PHE A 147 9.22 -6.68 6.01
C PHE A 147 7.83 -6.05 6.19
N TYR A 148 7.45 -5.11 5.32
CA TYR A 148 6.14 -4.46 5.39
C TYR A 148 4.98 -5.44 5.23
N ALA A 149 5.06 -6.34 4.25
CA ALA A 149 4.00 -7.33 4.03
C ALA A 149 3.86 -8.32 5.19
N VAL A 150 4.97 -8.79 5.76
CA VAL A 150 4.96 -9.69 6.92
C VAL A 150 4.38 -8.98 8.15
N PHE A 151 4.78 -7.74 8.39
CA PHE A 151 4.30 -6.95 9.51
C PHE A 151 2.77 -6.75 9.46
N LEU A 152 2.24 -6.34 8.31
CA LEU A 152 0.79 -6.13 8.14
C LEU A 152 0.00 -7.44 8.29
N ARG A 153 0.51 -8.56 7.75
CA ARG A 153 -0.13 -9.88 7.90
C ARG A 153 -0.13 -10.37 9.34
N LEU A 154 0.94 -10.11 10.10
CA LEU A 154 1.00 -10.45 11.52
C LEU A 154 0.02 -9.60 12.32
N LEU A 155 -0.02 -8.28 12.07
CA LEU A 155 -0.99 -7.39 12.70
C LEU A 155 -2.44 -7.82 12.42
N LYS A 156 -2.76 -8.27 11.20
CA LYS A 156 -4.09 -8.85 10.88
C LYS A 156 -4.49 -9.96 11.86
N ARG A 157 -3.56 -10.90 12.09
CA ARG A 157 -3.79 -12.05 12.97
C ARG A 157 -3.88 -11.62 14.43
N THR A 158 -3.14 -10.59 14.81
CA THR A 158 -3.25 -10.00 16.14
C THR A 158 -4.62 -9.35 16.36
N PHE A 159 -5.15 -8.64 15.37
CA PHE A 159 -6.44 -7.96 15.46
C PHE A 159 -7.66 -8.90 15.44
N SER A 160 -7.49 -10.20 15.13
CA SER A 160 -8.57 -11.17 15.30
C SER A 160 -8.76 -11.64 16.75
N VAL A 161 -7.89 -11.22 17.67
CA VAL A 161 -7.97 -11.58 19.09
C VAL A 161 -8.91 -10.62 19.82
N HIS A 162 -9.87 -11.16 20.58
CA HIS A 162 -10.93 -10.36 21.23
C HIS A 162 -10.48 -9.64 22.52
N SER A 163 -9.34 -9.99 23.09
CA SER A 163 -8.85 -9.40 24.35
C SER A 163 -7.88 -8.25 24.09
N GLU A 164 -8.21 -7.06 24.60
CA GLU A 164 -7.45 -5.82 24.35
C GLU A 164 -5.99 -5.87 24.84
N LEU A 165 -5.75 -6.39 26.05
CA LEU A 165 -4.39 -6.53 26.61
C LEU A 165 -3.55 -7.54 25.83
N LEU A 166 -4.16 -8.67 25.47
CA LEU A 166 -3.49 -9.72 24.71
C LEU A 166 -3.19 -9.25 23.28
N GLN A 167 -4.11 -8.51 22.66
CA GLN A 167 -3.94 -7.86 21.37
C GLN A 167 -2.78 -6.86 21.39
N LEU A 168 -2.69 -6.01 22.41
CA LEU A 168 -1.59 -5.06 22.55
C LEU A 168 -0.23 -5.77 22.68
N LEU A 169 -0.15 -6.81 23.52
CA LEU A 169 1.07 -7.60 23.70
C LEU A 169 1.49 -8.32 22.41
N LEU A 170 0.55 -8.96 21.70
CA LEU A 170 0.83 -9.60 20.42
C LEU A 170 1.23 -8.58 19.34
N ALA A 171 0.67 -7.37 19.36
CA ALA A 171 1.01 -6.31 18.42
C ALA A 171 2.44 -5.83 18.65
N ALA A 172 2.82 -5.59 19.92
CA ALA A 172 4.19 -5.22 20.27
C ALA A 172 5.18 -6.34 19.89
N LEU A 173 4.85 -7.61 20.18
CA LEU A 173 5.70 -8.75 19.86
C LEU A 173 5.86 -8.94 18.35
N SER A 174 4.79 -8.77 17.57
CA SER A 174 4.87 -8.88 16.11
C SER A 174 5.75 -7.79 15.50
N GLY A 175 5.72 -6.57 16.04
CA GLY A 175 6.65 -5.51 15.66
C GLY A 175 8.11 -5.89 15.92
N ILE A 176 8.42 -6.32 17.15
CA ILE A 176 9.79 -6.75 17.53
C ILE A 176 10.28 -7.89 16.63
N LEU A 177 9.44 -8.90 16.42
CA LEU A 177 9.80 -10.07 15.62
C LEU A 177 10.06 -9.68 14.16
N THR A 178 9.20 -8.85 13.58
CA THR A 178 9.34 -8.43 12.17
C THR A 178 10.56 -7.56 11.98
N VAL A 179 10.83 -6.63 12.91
CA VAL A 179 12.01 -5.75 12.87
C VAL A 179 13.29 -6.57 13.01
N SER A 180 13.35 -7.47 13.99
CA SER A 180 14.51 -8.34 14.21
C SER A 180 14.79 -9.21 12.98
N TYR A 181 13.74 -9.74 12.36
CA TYR A 181 13.83 -10.53 11.14
C TYR A 181 14.37 -9.71 9.96
N GLY A 182 13.85 -8.51 9.73
CA GLY A 182 14.32 -7.60 8.67
C GLY A 182 15.79 -7.24 8.83
N PHE A 183 16.20 -6.88 10.07
CA PHE A 183 17.60 -6.58 10.38
C PHE A 183 18.52 -7.79 10.20
N LEU A 184 18.07 -9.00 10.57
CA LEU A 184 18.84 -10.22 10.36
C LEU A 184 19.08 -10.47 8.86
N CYS A 185 18.03 -10.38 8.05
CA CYS A 185 18.15 -10.56 6.59
C CYS A 185 19.05 -9.49 5.95
N ALA A 186 18.92 -8.23 6.36
CA ALA A 186 19.79 -7.16 5.88
C ALA A 186 21.25 -7.40 6.31
N ALA A 187 21.50 -7.71 7.58
CA ALA A 187 22.85 -7.97 8.09
C ALA A 187 23.53 -9.15 7.37
N LEU A 188 22.78 -10.21 7.06
CA LEU A 188 23.30 -11.34 6.29
C LEU A 188 23.65 -10.94 4.85
N LEU A 189 22.82 -10.14 4.17
CA LEU A 189 23.14 -9.64 2.83
C LEU A 189 24.39 -8.76 2.83
N PHE A 190 24.46 -7.79 3.74
CA PHE A 190 25.61 -6.88 3.89
C PHE A 190 26.89 -7.64 4.23
N GLY A 191 26.83 -8.56 5.20
CA GLY A 191 27.97 -9.36 5.63
C GLY A 191 28.49 -10.26 4.52
N LEU A 192 27.60 -10.97 3.81
CA LEU A 192 28.01 -11.88 2.74
C LEU A 192 28.58 -11.14 1.53
N LEU A 193 28.00 -10.01 1.13
CA LEU A 193 28.56 -9.18 0.07
C LEU A 193 29.93 -8.60 0.45
N ALA A 194 30.12 -8.20 1.71
CA ALA A 194 31.42 -7.75 2.20
C ALA A 194 32.48 -8.87 2.18
N VAL A 195 32.11 -10.10 2.56
CA VAL A 195 33.02 -11.26 2.50
C VAL A 195 33.36 -11.62 1.06
N ILE A 196 32.39 -11.62 0.14
CA ILE A 196 32.64 -11.90 -1.28
C ILE A 196 33.66 -10.93 -1.87
N ASN A 197 33.56 -9.66 -1.50
CA ASN A 197 34.46 -8.63 -2.00
C ASN A 197 35.88 -8.75 -1.44
N LYS A 198 36.05 -9.26 -0.22
CA LYS A 198 37.37 -9.40 0.43
C LYS A 198 38.06 -10.71 0.12
N GLU A 199 37.32 -11.82 0.19
CA GLU A 199 37.87 -13.18 0.17
C GLU A 199 37.46 -13.97 -1.10
N GLY A 200 36.63 -13.37 -1.96
CA GLY A 200 36.18 -13.98 -3.21
C GLY A 200 35.03 -14.97 -3.04
N ALA A 201 34.98 -16.00 -3.88
CA ALA A 201 33.78 -16.83 -4.12
C ALA A 201 33.28 -17.67 -2.92
N MET A 202 33.99 -17.71 -1.80
CA MET A 202 33.66 -18.56 -0.63
C MET A 202 32.27 -18.26 -0.03
N ALA A 203 31.82 -17.00 -0.10
CA ALA A 203 30.51 -16.57 0.41
C ALA A 203 29.43 -16.50 -0.69
N PHE A 204 29.72 -16.92 -1.92
CA PHE A 204 28.76 -16.85 -3.03
C PHE A 204 27.57 -17.82 -2.85
N LEU A 205 27.86 -19.05 -2.41
CA LEU A 205 26.83 -20.07 -2.20
C LEU A 205 25.82 -19.67 -1.08
N PRO A 206 26.25 -19.25 0.13
CA PRO A 206 25.30 -18.77 1.13
C PRO A 206 24.55 -17.51 0.70
N LEU A 207 25.17 -16.59 -0.06
CA LEU A 207 24.47 -15.44 -0.64
C LEU A 207 23.35 -15.88 -1.58
N LEU A 208 23.63 -16.84 -2.48
CA LEU A 208 22.63 -17.36 -3.42
C LEU A 208 21.46 -18.03 -2.70
N VAL A 209 21.72 -18.79 -1.63
CA VAL A 209 20.67 -19.40 -0.80
C VAL A 209 19.76 -18.34 -0.18
N ILE A 210 20.32 -17.27 0.39
CA ILE A 210 19.54 -16.18 0.97
C ILE A 210 18.75 -15.42 -0.09
N LEU A 211 19.34 -15.15 -1.25
CA LEU A 211 18.65 -14.50 -2.36
C LEU A 211 17.47 -15.35 -2.86
N VAL A 212 17.68 -16.65 -3.06
CA VAL A 212 16.59 -17.57 -3.45
C VAL A 212 15.50 -17.57 -2.38
N PHE A 213 15.86 -17.67 -1.11
CA PHE A 213 14.90 -17.63 0.00
C PHE A 213 14.07 -16.33 0.01
N LEU A 214 14.71 -15.17 -0.11
CA LEU A 214 14.03 -13.87 -0.16
C LEU A 214 13.16 -13.73 -1.42
N LEU A 215 13.62 -14.21 -2.58
CA LEU A 215 12.83 -14.19 -3.81
C LEU A 215 11.62 -15.12 -3.72
N MET A 216 11.75 -16.29 -3.09
CA MET A 216 10.62 -17.18 -2.82
C MET A 216 9.62 -16.52 -1.88
N GLN A 217 10.08 -15.86 -0.81
CA GLN A 217 9.19 -15.12 0.07
C GLN A 217 8.48 -13.97 -0.65
N LEU A 218 9.21 -13.21 -1.48
CA LEU A 218 8.62 -12.14 -2.28
C LEU A 218 7.53 -12.69 -3.21
N ARG A 219 7.79 -13.83 -3.88
CA ARG A 219 6.81 -14.54 -4.69
C ARG A 219 5.62 -15.05 -3.88
N CYS A 220 5.82 -15.63 -2.71
CA CYS A 220 4.71 -16.10 -1.86
C CYS A 220 3.88 -14.95 -1.26
N LEU A 221 4.48 -13.76 -1.08
CA LEU A 221 3.81 -12.60 -0.52
C LEU A 221 3.07 -11.79 -1.60
N PHE A 222 3.71 -11.55 -2.75
CA PHE A 222 3.22 -10.64 -3.80
C PHE A 222 2.91 -11.32 -5.13
N GLY A 223 3.17 -12.63 -5.26
CA GLY A 223 2.80 -13.39 -6.44
C GLY A 223 1.28 -13.47 -6.53
N THR A 224 0.75 -12.94 -7.63
CA THR A 224 -0.58 -13.25 -8.13
C THR A 224 -0.54 -14.67 -8.70
N ASP A 225 -1.28 -15.60 -8.08
CA ASP A 225 -1.79 -16.77 -8.80
C ASP A 225 -2.83 -16.31 -9.84
#